data_AF-A0A2E2ISQ2-F1
#
_entry.id   AF-A0A2E2ISQ2-F1
#
_cell.length_a   1.000
_cell.length_b   1.000
_cell.length_c   1.000
_cell.angle_alpha   90.00
_cell.angle_beta   90.00
_cell.angle_gamma   90.00
#
_symmetry.space_group_name_H-M   'P 1'
#
loop_
_entity.id
_entity.type
_entity.pdbx_description
1 polymer ?
#
loop_
_entity_poly.entity_id
_entity_poly.type
_entity_poly.pdbx_seq_one_letter_code
_entity_poly.pdbx_strand_id
1 'polypeptide(L)'
;MTMPLLTALVAPLALQAAAANPPAKLESFADLPITASTAPRCGIAFAMVEGWQSAGDPRGAAWPDIASTGGREFFVVAMARLIDSHGLEREDVSRLVSAEVAKHEADNGEAVAAMMPACLALLETSGIQGE
;
A
#
# COMPACT_ATOMS: atom_id res chain seq x y z
N MET A 1 26.10 50.87 57.57
CA MET A 1 24.88 50.14 57.17
C MET A 1 24.72 50.32 55.68
N THR A 2 25.27 49.39 54.88
CA THR A 2 25.19 49.40 53.41
C THR A 2 25.18 47.94 52.96
N MET A 3 24.00 47.44 52.61
CA MET A 3 23.74 46.10 52.08
C MET A 3 24.17 46.03 50.60
N PRO A 4 24.76 44.91 50.14
CA PRO A 4 25.07 44.71 48.73
C PRO A 4 23.82 44.26 47.96
N LEU A 5 23.63 44.83 46.76
CA LEU A 5 22.67 44.38 45.76
C LEU A 5 23.08 42.99 45.25
N LEU A 6 22.18 42.01 45.35
CA LEU A 6 22.24 40.77 44.58
C LEU A 6 21.40 40.93 43.31
N THR A 7 22.06 40.96 42.16
CA THR A 7 21.46 40.85 40.83
C THR A 7 21.26 39.37 40.48
N ALA A 8 20.00 38.92 40.43
CA ALA A 8 19.66 37.58 39.99
C ALA A 8 19.69 37.51 38.44
N LEU A 9 20.60 36.69 37.89
CA LEU A 9 20.59 36.34 36.47
C LEU A 9 19.50 35.28 36.22
N VAL A 10 18.49 35.64 35.43
CA VAL A 10 17.50 34.70 34.90
C VAL A 10 17.99 34.25 33.52
N ALA A 11 18.47 33.02 33.43
CA ALA A 11 18.85 32.41 32.15
C ALA A 11 17.59 31.92 31.42
N PRO A 12 17.35 32.31 30.14
CA PRO A 12 16.27 31.74 29.36
C PRO A 12 16.65 30.31 28.95
N LEU A 13 15.94 29.33 29.48
CA LEU A 13 15.92 27.96 28.96
C LEU A 13 15.34 27.99 27.55
N ALA A 14 16.23 27.99 26.55
CA ALA A 14 15.87 27.77 25.16
C ALA A 14 15.33 26.34 25.02
N LEU A 15 14.01 26.23 24.89
CA LEU A 15 13.30 25.00 24.55
C LEU A 15 13.77 24.58 23.15
N GLN A 16 14.70 23.62 23.10
CA GLN A 16 15.07 22.96 21.84
C GLN A 16 13.88 22.12 21.39
N ALA A 17 13.03 22.71 20.55
CA ALA A 17 12.11 21.96 19.72
C ALA A 17 12.96 21.11 18.77
N ALA A 18 13.21 19.86 19.15
CA ALA A 18 13.69 18.86 18.21
C ALA A 18 12.68 18.85 17.06
N ALA A 19 13.10 19.28 15.87
CA ALA A 19 12.34 19.08 14.66
C ALA A 19 12.14 17.56 14.51
N ALA A 20 10.97 17.07 14.90
CA ALA A 20 10.57 15.72 14.57
C ALA A 20 10.47 15.70 13.05
N ASN A 21 11.45 15.11 12.37
CA ASN A 21 11.29 14.77 10.96
C ASN A 21 9.99 13.97 10.86
N PRO A 22 9.03 14.39 10.01
CA PRO A 22 7.84 13.59 9.81
C PRO A 22 8.27 12.17 9.39
N PRO A 23 7.58 11.13 9.87
CA PRO A 23 7.90 9.76 9.50
C PRO A 23 7.96 9.65 7.97
N ALA A 24 8.94 8.91 7.46
CA ALA A 24 9.08 8.70 6.02
C ALA A 24 7.79 8.11 5.47
N LYS A 25 7.22 8.76 4.44
CA LYS A 25 6.00 8.32 3.78
C LYS A 25 6.32 7.04 3.00
N LEU A 26 5.47 6.01 3.10
CA LEU A 26 5.61 4.79 2.31
C LEU A 26 5.45 5.13 0.84
N GLU A 27 6.47 4.93 -0.01
CA GLU A 27 6.42 5.32 -1.43
C GLU A 27 6.01 4.18 -2.35
N SER A 28 6.26 2.95 -1.94
CA SER A 28 5.91 1.76 -2.71
C SER A 28 5.56 0.58 -1.80
N PHE A 29 4.92 -0.44 -2.37
CA PHE A 29 4.75 -1.71 -1.67
C PHE A 29 6.08 -2.42 -1.38
N ALA A 30 7.21 -1.99 -1.95
CA ALA A 30 8.54 -2.53 -1.62
C ALA A 30 9.05 -2.02 -0.26
N ASP A 31 8.49 -0.92 0.25
CA ASP A 31 8.81 -0.38 1.56
C ASP A 31 8.06 -1.11 2.70
N LEU A 32 7.13 -2.00 2.34
CA LEU A 32 6.36 -2.82 3.26
C LEU A 32 6.98 -4.21 3.43
N PRO A 33 6.86 -4.83 4.61
CA PRO A 33 7.16 -6.26 4.76
C PRO A 33 6.42 -7.10 3.72
N ILE A 34 7.02 -8.19 3.28
CA ILE A 34 6.38 -9.11 2.31
C ILE A 34 5.01 -9.56 2.81
N THR A 35 4.90 -9.91 4.09
CA THR A 35 3.63 -10.31 4.72
C THR A 35 2.52 -9.26 4.64
N ALA A 36 2.87 -7.97 4.63
CA ALA A 36 1.91 -6.88 4.50
C ALA A 36 1.59 -6.51 3.05
N SER A 37 2.50 -6.78 2.11
CA SER A 37 2.38 -6.34 0.72
C SER A 37 1.86 -7.41 -0.23
N THR A 38 1.97 -8.70 0.08
CA THR A 38 1.57 -9.78 -0.83
C THR A 38 0.10 -9.73 -1.20
N ALA A 39 -0.82 -9.69 -0.22
CA ALA A 39 -2.26 -9.66 -0.51
C ALA A 39 -2.67 -8.38 -1.27
N PRO A 40 -2.25 -7.17 -0.87
CA PRO A 40 -2.50 -5.97 -1.65
C PRO A 40 -2.01 -6.05 -3.10
N ARG A 41 -0.79 -6.56 -3.34
CA ARG A 41 -0.25 -6.76 -4.69
C ARG A 41 -1.06 -7.73 -5.52
N CYS A 42 -1.49 -8.86 -4.93
CA CYS A 42 -2.37 -9.79 -5.63
C CYS A 42 -3.75 -9.19 -5.95
N GLY A 43 -4.31 -8.38 -5.06
CA GLY A 43 -5.53 -7.63 -5.35
C GLY A 43 -5.36 -6.69 -6.55
N ILE A 44 -4.22 -5.99 -6.63
CA ILE A 44 -3.90 -5.11 -7.76
C ILE A 44 -3.77 -5.92 -9.06
N ALA A 45 -3.07 -7.05 -9.02
CA ALA A 45 -2.94 -7.95 -10.16
C ALA A 45 -4.31 -8.41 -10.68
N PHE A 46 -5.24 -8.78 -9.79
CA PHE A 46 -6.62 -9.12 -10.17
C PHE A 46 -7.34 -7.95 -10.84
N ALA A 47 -7.29 -6.75 -10.25
CA ALA A 47 -7.91 -5.58 -10.84
C ALA A 47 -7.34 -5.23 -12.23
N MET A 48 -6.03 -5.40 -12.43
CA MET A 48 -5.39 -5.20 -13.74
C MET A 48 -5.85 -6.23 -14.77
N VAL A 49 -5.87 -7.52 -14.40
CA VAL A 49 -6.33 -8.60 -15.28
C VAL A 49 -7.81 -8.44 -15.64
N GLU A 50 -8.66 -8.09 -14.68
CA GLU A 50 -10.09 -7.80 -14.94
C GLU A 50 -10.25 -6.61 -15.91
N GLY A 51 -9.42 -5.58 -15.76
CA GLY A 51 -9.36 -4.45 -16.70
C GLY A 51 -8.95 -4.89 -18.11
N TRP A 52 -7.94 -5.75 -18.24
CA TRP A 52 -7.53 -6.33 -19.52
C TRP A 52 -8.64 -7.19 -20.15
N GLN A 53 -9.30 -8.03 -19.36
CA GLN A 53 -10.43 -8.86 -19.81
C GLN A 53 -11.58 -8.00 -20.33
N SER A 54 -11.95 -6.95 -19.57
CA SER A 54 -13.00 -6.00 -19.96
C SER A 54 -12.67 -5.23 -21.24
N ALA A 55 -11.39 -4.96 -21.48
CA ALA A 55 -10.91 -4.29 -22.68
C ALA A 55 -10.69 -5.24 -23.89
N GLY A 56 -10.82 -6.55 -23.71
CA GLY A 56 -10.47 -7.54 -24.74
C GLY A 56 -8.96 -7.62 -25.03
N ASP A 57 -8.11 -7.22 -24.07
CA ASP A 57 -6.66 -7.27 -24.19
C ASP A 57 -6.17 -8.73 -24.07
N PRO A 58 -5.30 -9.21 -24.99
CA PRO A 58 -4.76 -10.57 -24.94
C PRO A 58 -4.07 -10.95 -23.62
N ARG A 59 -3.53 -9.97 -22.87
CA ARG A 59 -2.91 -10.20 -21.55
C ARG A 59 -3.90 -10.77 -20.53
N GLY A 60 -5.18 -10.43 -20.65
CA GLY A 60 -6.25 -10.92 -19.78
C GLY A 60 -6.78 -12.30 -20.15
N ALA A 61 -6.60 -12.74 -21.40
CA ALA A 61 -7.23 -13.95 -21.94
C ALA A 61 -6.61 -15.26 -21.42
N ALA A 62 -5.42 -15.20 -20.83
CA ALA A 62 -4.73 -16.37 -20.27
C ALA A 62 -5.24 -16.77 -18.85
N TRP A 63 -6.10 -15.95 -18.25
CA TRP A 63 -6.52 -16.09 -16.85
C TRP A 63 -8.00 -16.46 -16.76
N PRO A 64 -8.43 -17.10 -15.65
CA PRO A 64 -9.85 -17.26 -15.35
C PRO A 64 -10.56 -15.91 -15.35
N ASP A 65 -11.88 -15.91 -15.55
CA ASP A 65 -12.70 -14.71 -15.42
C ASP A 65 -12.60 -14.15 -13.99
N ILE A 66 -11.86 -13.05 -13.83
CA ILE A 66 -11.53 -12.51 -12.51
C ILE A 66 -12.76 -11.98 -11.79
N ALA A 67 -13.75 -11.45 -12.53
CA ALA A 67 -15.00 -10.99 -11.95
C ALA A 67 -15.73 -12.14 -11.23
N SER A 68 -15.75 -13.34 -11.84
CA SER A 68 -16.41 -14.52 -11.28
C SER A 68 -15.66 -15.19 -10.11
N THR A 69 -14.36 -14.93 -9.95
CA THR A 69 -13.52 -15.60 -8.93
C THR A 69 -13.50 -14.90 -7.57
N GLY A 70 -13.97 -13.65 -7.51
CA GLY A 70 -13.93 -12.83 -6.29
C GLY A 70 -12.70 -11.94 -6.16
N GLY A 71 -11.97 -11.72 -7.27
CA GLY A 71 -10.78 -10.86 -7.28
C GLY A 71 -11.04 -9.42 -6.81
N ARG A 72 -12.21 -8.87 -7.15
CA ARG A 72 -12.66 -7.54 -6.70
C ARG A 72 -12.82 -7.46 -5.18
N GLU A 73 -13.48 -8.44 -4.58
CA GLU A 73 -13.67 -8.48 -3.12
C GLU A 73 -12.34 -8.70 -2.39
N PHE A 74 -11.48 -9.55 -2.95
CA PHE A 74 -10.12 -9.75 -2.43
C PHE A 74 -9.31 -8.44 -2.41
N PHE A 75 -9.37 -7.64 -3.48
CA PHE A 75 -8.73 -6.32 -3.50
C PHE A 75 -9.25 -5.42 -2.37
N VAL A 76 -10.58 -5.31 -2.22
CA VAL A 76 -11.19 -4.45 -1.19
C VAL A 76 -10.77 -4.87 0.21
N VAL A 77 -10.87 -6.17 0.53
CA VAL A 77 -10.51 -6.71 1.85
C VAL A 77 -9.00 -6.54 2.12
N ALA A 78 -8.14 -6.79 1.12
CA ALA A 78 -6.70 -6.63 1.28
C ALA A 78 -6.30 -5.18 1.56
N MET A 79 -6.90 -4.22 0.86
CA MET A 79 -6.62 -2.79 1.07
C MET A 79 -7.17 -2.29 2.40
N ALA A 80 -8.36 -2.74 2.82
CA ALA A 80 -8.90 -2.41 4.13
C ALA A 80 -7.97 -2.90 5.26
N ARG A 81 -7.49 -4.14 5.17
CA ARG A 81 -6.54 -4.69 6.15
C ARG A 81 -5.23 -3.91 6.19
N LEU A 82 -4.73 -3.48 5.03
CA LEU A 82 -3.51 -2.68 4.95
C LEU A 82 -3.68 -1.31 5.63
N ILE A 83 -4.82 -0.66 5.40
CA ILE A 83 -5.18 0.60 6.08
C ILE A 83 -5.17 0.40 7.60
N ASP A 84 -5.90 -0.60 8.07
CA ASP A 84 -6.06 -0.86 9.50
C ASP A 84 -4.73 -1.23 10.18
N SER A 85 -3.88 -2.04 9.52
CA SER A 85 -2.65 -2.54 10.14
C SER A 85 -1.48 -1.55 10.09
N HIS A 86 -1.51 -0.56 9.20
CA HIS A 86 -0.43 0.43 9.03
C HIS A 86 -0.86 1.87 9.33
N GLY A 87 -2.12 2.10 9.71
CA GLY A 87 -2.66 3.43 9.98
C GLY A 87 -2.59 4.34 8.74
N LEU A 88 -2.85 3.77 7.57
CA LEU A 88 -2.80 4.52 6.30
C LEU A 88 -4.10 5.24 6.03
N GLU A 89 -4.00 6.39 5.38
CA GLU A 89 -5.17 7.05 4.83
C GLU A 89 -5.51 6.51 3.43
N ARG A 90 -6.75 6.76 2.99
CA ARG A 90 -7.19 6.38 1.64
C ARG A 90 -6.27 6.95 0.54
N GLU A 91 -5.76 8.17 0.74
CA GLU A 91 -4.85 8.82 -0.20
C GLU A 91 -3.52 8.08 -0.30
N ASP A 92 -2.99 7.56 0.82
CA ASP A 92 -1.76 6.77 0.83
C ASP A 92 -1.91 5.49 0.02
N VAL A 93 -3.01 4.77 0.23
CA VAL A 93 -3.32 3.56 -0.55
C VAL A 93 -3.50 3.87 -2.03
N SER A 94 -4.22 4.95 -2.36
CA SER A 94 -4.40 5.36 -3.76
C SER A 94 -3.06 5.61 -4.46
N ARG A 95 -2.11 6.26 -3.78
CA ARG A 95 -0.77 6.52 -4.31
C ARG A 95 0.03 5.23 -4.45
N LEU A 96 0.02 4.35 -3.44
CA LEU A 96 0.69 3.05 -3.50
C LEU A 96 0.17 2.18 -4.65
N VAL A 97 -1.16 2.08 -4.81
CA VAL A 97 -1.81 1.34 -5.91
C VAL A 97 -1.40 1.93 -7.26
N SER A 98 -1.46 3.26 -7.41
CA SER A 98 -1.09 3.93 -8.67
C SER A 98 0.38 3.66 -9.05
N ALA A 99 1.28 3.69 -8.06
CA ALA A 99 2.69 3.39 -8.27
C ALA A 99 2.93 1.94 -8.70
N GLU A 100 2.23 0.98 -8.09
CA GLU A 100 2.36 -0.45 -8.43
C GLU A 100 1.77 -0.74 -9.82
N VAL A 101 0.63 -0.15 -10.17
CA VAL A 101 0.04 -0.26 -11.53
C VAL A 101 0.99 0.32 -12.57
N ALA A 102 1.54 1.52 -12.34
CA ALA A 102 2.50 2.13 -13.26
C ALA A 102 3.74 1.25 -13.47
N LYS A 103 4.22 0.58 -12.42
CA LYS A 103 5.32 -0.37 -12.50
C LYS A 103 4.97 -1.58 -13.38
N HIS A 104 3.76 -2.13 -13.24
CA HIS A 104 3.31 -3.25 -14.05
C HIS A 104 3.03 -2.88 -15.50
N GLU A 105 2.56 -1.66 -15.78
CA GLU A 105 2.44 -1.21 -17.17
C GLU A 105 3.81 -0.98 -17.83
N ALA A 106 4.84 -0.59 -17.05
CA ALA A 106 6.19 -0.39 -17.57
C ALA A 106 6.85 -1.69 -18.08
N ASP A 107 6.47 -2.85 -17.56
CA ASP A 107 6.92 -4.17 -18.02
C ASP A 107 5.88 -4.90 -18.89
N ASN A 108 4.87 -4.16 -19.39
CA ASN A 108 3.77 -4.71 -20.19
C ASN A 108 2.99 -5.84 -19.50
N GLY A 109 2.97 -5.87 -18.16
CA GLY A 109 2.25 -6.86 -17.36
C GLY A 109 3.00 -8.17 -17.17
N GLU A 110 4.29 -8.25 -17.51
CA GLU A 110 5.11 -9.46 -17.31
C GLU A 110 5.15 -9.84 -15.81
N ALA A 111 5.32 -8.87 -14.93
CA ALA A 111 5.33 -9.12 -13.48
C ALA A 111 3.95 -9.58 -12.96
N VAL A 112 2.86 -9.05 -13.52
CA VAL A 112 1.51 -9.51 -13.20
C VAL A 112 1.35 -10.97 -13.60
N ALA A 113 1.72 -11.32 -14.83
CA ALA A 113 1.64 -12.69 -15.31
C ALA A 113 2.48 -13.68 -14.46
N ALA A 114 3.66 -13.25 -14.01
CA ALA A 114 4.52 -14.05 -13.15
C ALA A 114 3.92 -14.33 -11.76
N MET A 115 3.17 -13.38 -11.17
CA MET A 115 2.60 -13.54 -9.84
C MET A 115 1.20 -14.19 -9.83
N MET A 116 0.45 -14.10 -10.93
CA MET A 116 -0.94 -14.54 -11.01
C MET A 116 -1.19 -15.98 -10.54
N PRO A 117 -0.36 -17.00 -10.88
CA PRO A 117 -0.58 -18.35 -10.37
C PRO A 117 -0.58 -18.43 -8.83
N ALA A 118 0.34 -17.71 -8.17
CA ALA A 118 0.40 -17.64 -6.73
C ALA A 118 -0.76 -16.82 -6.14
N CYS A 119 -1.16 -15.74 -6.82
CA CYS A 119 -2.29 -14.92 -6.40
C CYS A 119 -3.61 -15.70 -6.44
N LEU A 120 -3.86 -16.50 -7.49
CA LEU A 120 -5.05 -17.35 -7.56
C LEU A 120 -5.09 -18.39 -6.43
N ALA A 121 -3.95 -19.01 -6.09
CA ALA A 121 -3.87 -19.90 -4.93
C ALA A 121 -4.14 -19.17 -3.60
N LEU A 122 -3.68 -17.93 -3.47
CA LEU A 122 -3.95 -17.10 -2.29
C LEU A 122 -5.44 -16.73 -2.19
N LEU A 123 -6.09 -16.42 -3.32
CA LEU A 123 -7.53 -16.17 -3.38
C LEU A 123 -8.33 -17.39 -2.91
N GLU A 124 -8.02 -18.58 -3.45
CA GLU A 124 -8.67 -19.84 -3.07
C GLU A 124 -8.58 -20.10 -1.55
N THR A 125 -7.40 -19.90 -0.97
CA THR A 125 -7.18 -20.12 0.47
C THR A 125 -7.77 -19.03 1.37
N SER A 126 -8.14 -17.86 0.80
CA SER A 126 -8.74 -16.77 1.56
C SER A 126 -10.20 -17.01 1.94
N GLY A 127 -10.88 -17.94 1.26
CA GLY A 127 -12.31 -18.20 1.42
C GLY A 127 -13.23 -17.16 0.78
N ILE A 128 -12.68 -16.15 0.10
CA ILE A 128 -13.44 -15.18 -0.69
C ILE A 128 -13.90 -15.85 -1.99
N GLN A 129 -15.17 -15.65 -2.35
CA GLN A 129 -15.76 -16.13 -3.59
C GLN A 129 -16.37 -14.95 -4.35
N GLY A 130 -16.41 -15.03 -5.68
CA GLY A 130 -17.13 -14.06 -6.51
C GLY A 130 -18.63 -14.26 -6.41
N GLU A 131 -19.38 -13.16 -6.51
CA GLU A 131 -20.85 -13.15 -6.62
C GLU A 131 -21.29 -13.03 -8.08
#